data_AF-A0A7J0F195-F1
#
_entry.id   AF-A0A7J0F195-F1
#
_cell.length_a   1.000
_cell.length_b   1.000
_cell.length_c   1.000
_cell.angle_alpha   90.00
_cell.angle_beta   90.00
_cell.angle_gamma   90.00
#
_symmetry.space_group_name_H-M   'P 1'
#
loop_
_entity.id
_entity.type
_entity.pdbx_description
1 polymer ?
#
loop_
_entity_poly.entity_id
_entity_poly.type
_entity_poly.pdbx_seq_one_letter_code
_entity_poly.pdbx_strand_id
1 'polypeptide(L)'
;MARKRRVPEVLWRIFHNRARTLADTIIYLIPQSPAEECRCKGRRCLGCSGDGAMSFLLRPEDPPDYRKLLTQCFVVVSDDASPLSVFYPDRRWSQYEIVKRTIETIIGEQPSASNVICCEYDKASGFHLMDYL
;
A
#
# COMPACT_ATOMS: atom_id res chain seq x y z
N MET A 1 22.56 5.65 10.02
CA MET A 1 21.96 4.32 9.77
C MET A 1 20.76 4.16 10.69
N ALA A 2 19.53 4.25 10.16
CA ALA A 2 18.34 4.09 10.99
C ALA A 2 18.28 2.65 11.51
N ARG A 3 18.20 2.46 12.84
CA ARG A 3 17.97 1.15 13.45
C ARG A 3 16.73 0.54 12.79
N LYS A 4 16.87 -0.60 12.10
CA LYS A 4 15.71 -1.38 11.61
C LYS A 4 14.83 -1.64 12.83
N ARG A 5 13.70 -0.93 12.92
CA ARG A 5 12.76 -1.10 14.02
C ARG A 5 12.20 -2.51 13.91
N ARG A 6 12.24 -3.26 15.00
CA ARG A 6 11.74 -4.63 15.03
C ARG A 6 10.22 -4.62 14.94
N VAL A 7 9.69 -5.55 14.15
CA VAL A 7 8.26 -5.88 14.10
C VAL A 7 7.77 -6.15 15.53
N PRO A 8 6.58 -5.64 15.92
CA PRO A 8 5.98 -5.91 17.22
C PRO A 8 5.98 -7.42 17.53
N GLU A 9 6.32 -7.79 18.76
CA GLU A 9 6.52 -9.20 19.12
C GLU A 9 5.30 -10.08 18.82
N VAL A 10 4.10 -9.56 19.03
CA VAL A 10 2.86 -10.28 18.73
C VAL A 10 2.75 -10.67 17.26
N LEU A 11 3.06 -9.73 16.36
CA LEU A 11 3.05 -9.97 14.92
C LEU A 11 4.18 -10.91 14.52
N TRP A 12 5.37 -10.76 15.13
CA TRP A 12 6.51 -11.63 14.86
C TRP A 12 6.26 -13.08 15.28
N ARG A 13 5.57 -13.32 16.41
CA ARG A 13 5.27 -14.67 16.89
C ARG A 13 4.30 -15.42 15.97
N ILE A 14 3.38 -14.70 15.31
CA ILE A 14 2.32 -15.30 14.49
C ILE A 14 2.74 -15.35 13.02
N PHE A 15 3.26 -14.25 12.49
CA PHE A 15 3.51 -14.07 11.06
C PHE A 15 5.00 -14.08 10.70
N HIS A 16 5.90 -14.06 11.69
CA HIS A 16 7.34 -14.07 11.48
C HIS A 16 7.79 -13.04 10.44
N ASN A 17 8.50 -13.48 9.41
CA ASN A 17 9.04 -12.67 8.32
C ASN A 17 7.96 -12.08 7.38
N ARG A 18 6.69 -12.50 7.51
CA ARG A 18 5.60 -11.95 6.68
C ARG A 18 5.12 -10.59 7.13
N ALA A 19 5.26 -10.27 8.42
CA ALA A 19 4.94 -8.94 8.93
C ALA A 19 6.07 -7.96 8.61
N ARG A 20 5.76 -6.93 7.82
CA ARG A 20 6.71 -5.92 7.35
C ARG A 20 6.14 -4.52 7.54
N THR A 21 6.98 -3.50 7.52
CA THR A 21 6.47 -2.12 7.53
C THR A 21 5.64 -1.86 6.27
N LEU A 22 4.75 -0.87 6.32
CA LEU A 22 3.97 -0.47 5.15
C LEU A 22 4.89 -0.06 3.99
N ALA A 23 5.97 0.68 4.26
CA ALA A 23 6.96 1.04 3.23
C ALA A 23 7.60 -0.17 2.58
N ASP A 24 8.09 -1.12 3.38
CA ASP A 24 8.70 -2.36 2.87
C ASP A 24 7.69 -3.18 2.07
N THR A 25 6.43 -3.20 2.51
CA THR A 25 5.34 -3.91 1.82
C THR A 25 5.04 -3.28 0.47
N ILE A 26 4.97 -1.94 0.38
CA ILE A 26 4.75 -1.24 -0.89
C ILE A 26 5.89 -1.57 -1.87
N ILE A 27 7.14 -1.51 -1.44
CA ILE A 27 8.30 -1.84 -2.29
C ILE A 27 8.23 -3.31 -2.75
N TYR A 28 7.90 -4.21 -1.84
CA TYR A 28 7.77 -5.65 -2.13
C TYR A 28 6.66 -5.96 -3.16
N LEU A 29 5.54 -5.24 -3.10
CA LEU A 29 4.39 -5.47 -3.98
C LEU A 29 4.56 -4.87 -5.38
N ILE A 30 5.44 -3.87 -5.54
CA ILE A 30 5.67 -3.23 -6.83
C ILE A 30 6.58 -4.12 -7.69
N PRO A 31 6.13 -4.53 -8.89
CA PRO A 31 6.96 -5.28 -9.81
C PRO A 31 8.26 -4.53 -10.11
N GLN A 32 9.40 -5.18 -9.84
CA GLN A 32 10.70 -4.62 -10.13
C GLN A 32 11.01 -4.86 -11.62
N SER A 33 11.02 -3.78 -12.39
CA SER A 33 11.44 -3.81 -13.80
C SER A 33 12.95 -3.58 -13.90
N PRO A 34 13.66 -4.30 -14.79
CA PRO A 34 15.01 -3.93 -15.18
C PRO A 34 15.05 -2.46 -15.61
N ALA A 35 16.10 -1.73 -15.25
CA ALA A 35 16.20 -0.29 -15.53
C ALA A 35 16.04 0.05 -17.03
N GLU A 36 16.44 -0.87 -17.90
CA GLU A 36 16.38 -0.77 -19.36
C GLU A 36 14.95 -0.85 -19.92
N GLU A 37 14.06 -1.60 -19.27
CA GLU A 37 12.65 -1.75 -19.65
C GLU A 37 11.77 -0.68 -18.99
N CYS A 38 12.34 0.12 -18.09
CA CYS A 38 11.60 1.10 -17.32
C CYS A 38 11.32 2.38 -18.14
N ARG A 39 10.06 2.81 -18.14
CA ARG A 39 9.61 4.05 -18.80
C ARG A 39 10.13 5.35 -18.14
N CYS A 40 10.94 5.26 -17.08
CA CYS A 40 11.45 6.42 -16.34
C CYS A 40 12.51 7.23 -17.12
N LYS A 41 12.95 6.77 -18.30
CA LYS A 41 13.99 7.41 -19.14
C LYS A 41 15.29 7.66 -18.36
N GLY A 42 15.71 6.69 -17.55
CA GLY A 42 16.93 6.78 -16.74
C GLY A 42 16.84 7.65 -15.49
N ARG A 43 15.72 8.34 -15.22
CA ARG A 43 15.54 9.19 -14.03
C ARG A 43 15.42 8.42 -12.71
N ARG A 44 15.34 7.08 -12.80
CA ARG A 44 15.01 6.15 -11.72
C ARG A 44 13.61 6.40 -11.15
N CYS A 45 12.95 5.33 -10.73
CA CYS A 45 11.63 5.40 -10.11
C CYS A 45 11.46 4.29 -9.08
N LEU A 46 10.34 4.29 -8.38
CA LEU A 46 10.03 3.30 -7.35
C LEU A 46 10.15 1.85 -7.84
N GLY A 47 9.87 1.58 -9.13
CA GLY A 47 9.92 0.23 -9.71
C GLY A 47 11.23 -0.17 -10.40
N CYS A 48 12.24 0.70 -10.51
CA CYS A 48 13.53 0.35 -11.12
C CYS A 48 14.76 0.80 -10.32
N SER A 49 14.54 1.35 -9.11
CA SER A 49 15.63 1.84 -8.26
C SER A 49 16.27 0.76 -7.39
N GLY A 50 15.74 -0.47 -7.39
CA GLY A 50 16.20 -1.55 -6.51
C GLY A 50 16.26 -1.08 -5.06
N ASP A 51 17.43 -1.19 -4.43
CA ASP A 51 17.68 -0.76 -3.05
C ASP A 51 17.41 0.74 -2.81
N GLY A 52 17.38 1.57 -3.86
CA GLY A 52 17.03 2.99 -3.80
C GLY A 52 15.53 3.27 -3.77
N ALA A 53 14.66 2.26 -3.86
CA ALA A 53 13.20 2.44 -3.87
C ALA A 53 12.68 3.20 -2.64
N MET A 54 13.29 2.97 -1.46
CA MET A 54 12.86 3.59 -0.20
C MET A 54 12.94 5.12 -0.22
N SER A 55 13.93 5.71 -0.89
CA SER A 55 14.05 7.19 -0.95
C SER A 55 12.95 7.85 -1.79
N PHE A 56 12.23 7.08 -2.61
CA PHE A 56 11.05 7.60 -3.33
C PHE A 56 9.80 7.61 -2.46
N LEU A 57 9.72 6.74 -1.45
CA LEU A 57 8.60 6.66 -0.50
C LEU A 57 8.81 7.49 0.76
N LEU A 58 10.05 7.63 1.22
CA LEU A 58 10.38 8.33 2.46
C LEU A 58 11.43 9.40 2.20
N ARG A 59 10.97 10.64 2.10
CA ARG A 59 11.80 11.83 1.99
C ARG A 59 12.00 12.46 3.38
N PRO A 60 13.16 13.07 3.64
CA PRO A 60 13.41 13.78 4.90
C PRO A 60 12.38 14.88 5.19
N GLU A 61 11.85 15.50 4.13
CA GLU A 61 10.91 16.62 4.18
C GLU A 61 9.44 16.18 4.34
N ASP A 62 9.15 14.88 4.27
CA ASP A 62 7.78 14.40 4.39
C ASP A 62 7.21 14.65 5.80
N PRO A 63 5.89 14.89 5.91
CA PRO A 63 5.24 15.09 7.20
C PRO A 63 5.55 13.99 8.20
N PRO A 64 5.75 14.32 9.48
CA PRO A 64 6.13 13.34 10.50
C PRO A 64 5.11 12.19 10.62
N ASP A 65 3.82 12.46 10.45
CA ASP A 65 2.79 11.43 10.56
C ASP A 65 2.75 10.52 9.33
N TYR A 66 3.05 11.04 8.14
CA TYR A 66 3.25 10.20 6.95
C TYR A 66 4.46 9.26 7.12
N ARG A 67 5.56 9.79 7.65
CA ARG A 67 6.76 8.98 7.94
C ARG A 67 6.47 7.91 9.00
N LYS A 68 5.67 8.23 10.03
CA LYS A 68 5.22 7.23 11.02
C LYS A 68 4.33 6.18 10.38
N LEU A 69 3.32 6.57 9.60
CA LEU A 69 2.44 5.65 8.86
C LEU A 69 3.26 4.63 8.07
N LEU A 70 4.24 5.10 7.29
CA LEU A 70 5.06 4.22 6.47
C LEU A 70 6.03 3.33 7.26
N THR A 71 6.56 3.79 8.39
CA THR A 71 7.62 3.09 9.15
C THR A 71 7.16 2.39 10.42
N GLN A 72 5.92 2.63 10.86
CA GLN A 72 5.35 2.12 12.11
C GLN A 72 4.02 1.40 11.93
N CYS A 73 3.41 1.45 10.75
CA CYS A 73 2.32 0.53 10.41
C CYS A 73 2.92 -0.76 9.84
N PHE A 74 2.38 -1.89 10.29
CA PHE A 74 2.81 -3.21 9.89
C PHE A 74 1.72 -3.87 9.07
N VAL A 75 2.12 -4.49 7.97
CA VAL A 75 1.23 -5.17 7.04
C VAL A 75 1.67 -6.61 6.91
N VAL A 76 0.68 -7.50 6.84
CA VAL A 76 0.87 -8.93 6.52
C VAL A 76 0.12 -9.19 5.23
N VAL A 77 0.86 -9.59 4.20
CA VAL A 77 0.29 -10.01 2.92
C VAL A 77 0.08 -11.52 2.96
N SER A 78 -1.05 -12.01 2.45
CA SER A 78 -1.29 -13.46 2.29
C SER A 78 -0.35 -14.05 1.24
N ASP A 79 0.09 -15.28 1.42
CA ASP A 79 0.87 -15.98 0.38
C ASP A 79 -0.02 -16.30 -0.84
N ASP A 80 -1.34 -16.40 -0.63
CA ASP A 80 -2.35 -16.57 -1.68
C ASP A 80 -2.75 -15.24 -2.35
N ALA A 81 -2.14 -14.12 -1.96
CA ALA A 81 -2.48 -12.82 -2.55
C ALA A 81 -1.99 -12.76 -4.00
N SER A 82 -2.90 -12.48 -4.93
CA SER A 82 -2.55 -12.22 -6.31
C SER A 82 -1.52 -11.09 -6.41
N PRO A 83 -0.48 -11.23 -7.26
CA PRO A 83 0.45 -10.14 -7.54
C PRO A 83 -0.31 -8.90 -8.01
N LEU A 84 0.19 -7.71 -7.65
CA LEU A 84 -0.41 -6.47 -8.15
C LEU A 84 -0.33 -6.42 -9.68
N SER A 85 -1.48 -6.57 -10.34
CA SER A 85 -1.59 -6.45 -11.78
C SER A 85 -1.66 -4.98 -12.18
N VAL A 86 -0.71 -4.57 -13.02
CA VAL A 86 -0.71 -3.40 -13.91
C VAL A 86 -1.26 -2.09 -13.31
N PHE A 87 -0.34 -1.16 -13.02
CA PHE A 87 -0.68 0.23 -12.81
C PHE A 87 -1.19 0.85 -14.12
N TYR A 88 -2.40 1.42 -14.11
CA TYR A 88 -2.99 2.13 -15.26
C TYR A 88 -2.79 3.64 -15.10
N PRO A 89 -1.65 4.21 -15.55
CA PRO A 89 -1.34 5.64 -15.36
C PRO A 89 -2.33 6.59 -16.04
N ASP A 90 -3.07 6.09 -17.03
CA ASP A 90 -4.02 6.88 -17.81
C ASP A 90 -5.33 7.13 -17.06
N ARG A 91 -5.57 6.41 -15.95
CA ARG A 91 -6.76 6.61 -15.11
C ARG A 91 -6.50 7.68 -14.06
N ARG A 92 -7.07 8.87 -14.29
CA ARG A 92 -7.03 10.01 -13.36
C ARG A 92 -8.14 9.91 -12.31
N TRP A 93 -8.17 8.82 -11.56
CA TRP A 93 -9.14 8.67 -10.49
C TRP A 93 -8.75 9.52 -9.29
N SER A 94 -9.72 10.22 -8.71
CA SER A 94 -9.57 10.82 -7.40
C SER A 94 -9.34 9.72 -6.34
N GLN A 95 -8.76 10.08 -5.20
CA GLN A 95 -8.61 9.16 -4.07
C GLN A 95 -9.96 8.56 -3.66
N TYR A 96 -11.00 9.39 -3.62
CA TYR A 96 -12.38 8.97 -3.35
C TYR A 96 -12.85 7.89 -4.32
N GLU A 97 -12.65 8.10 -5.62
CA GLU A 97 -13.00 7.13 -6.65
C GLU A 97 -12.23 5.82 -6.53
N ILE A 98 -10.95 5.87 -6.16
CA ILE A 98 -10.14 4.67 -5.92
C ILE A 98 -10.74 3.88 -4.75
N VAL A 99 -10.93 4.54 -3.60
CA VAL A 99 -11.47 3.91 -2.39
C VAL A 99 -12.86 3.32 -2.66
N LYS A 100 -13.76 4.11 -3.26
CA LYS A 100 -15.12 3.68 -3.58
C LYS A 100 -15.12 2.44 -4.47
N ARG A 101 -14.37 2.46 -5.58
CA ARG A 101 -14.33 1.32 -6.51
C ARG A 101 -13.73 0.10 -5.85
N THR A 102 -12.67 0.25 -5.05
CA THR A 102 -12.08 -0.86 -4.29
C THR A 102 -13.09 -1.49 -3.33
N ILE A 103 -13.85 -0.70 -2.58
CA ILE A 103 -14.90 -1.22 -1.67
C ILE A 103 -15.98 -1.94 -2.46
N GLU A 104 -16.48 -1.34 -3.56
CA GLU A 104 -17.50 -1.95 -4.40
C GLU A 104 -17.03 -3.28 -5.02
N THR A 105 -15.77 -3.37 -5.44
CA THR A 105 -15.16 -4.62 -5.93
C THR A 105 -15.11 -5.68 -4.83
N ILE A 106 -14.61 -5.33 -3.64
CA ILE A 106 -14.52 -6.27 -2.51
C ILE A 106 -15.91 -6.82 -2.13
N ILE A 107 -16.91 -5.95 -2.02
CA ILE A 107 -18.29 -6.36 -1.70
C ILE A 107 -18.87 -7.27 -2.79
N GLY A 108 -18.58 -6.97 -4.07
CA GLY A 108 -19.05 -7.79 -5.18
C GLY A 108 -18.41 -9.18 -5.24
N GLU A 109 -17.10 -9.26 -4.97
CA GLU A 109 -16.34 -10.52 -5.02
C GLU A 109 -16.52 -11.37 -3.75
N GLN A 110 -16.63 -10.73 -2.58
CA GLN A 110 -16.76 -11.39 -1.28
C GLN A 110 -17.80 -10.69 -0.39
N PRO A 111 -19.11 -10.88 -0.65
CA PRO A 111 -20.19 -10.21 0.09
C PRO A 111 -20.21 -10.49 1.60
N SER A 112 -19.61 -11.61 2.02
CA SER A 112 -19.55 -12.07 3.42
C SER A 112 -18.19 -11.81 4.10
N ALA A 113 -17.22 -11.21 3.40
CA ALA A 113 -15.94 -10.88 4.01
C ALA A 113 -16.10 -9.76 5.04
N SER A 114 -15.66 -10.01 6.27
CA SER A 114 -15.55 -9.00 7.33
C SER A 114 -14.34 -8.10 7.05
N ASN A 115 -14.40 -7.36 5.94
CA ASN A 115 -13.39 -6.36 5.62
C ASN A 115 -13.78 -5.04 6.29
N VAL A 116 -12.93 -4.55 7.20
CA VAL A 116 -13.14 -3.31 7.95
C VAL A 116 -13.29 -2.09 7.04
N ILE A 117 -12.68 -2.10 5.86
CA ILE A 117 -12.79 -1.00 4.87
C ILE A 117 -14.19 -0.97 4.24
N CYS A 118 -14.89 -2.10 4.22
CA CYS A 118 -16.26 -2.21 3.71
C CYS A 118 -17.32 -2.02 4.80
N CYS A 119 -16.92 -2.00 6.08
CA CYS A 119 -17.86 -1.79 7.18
C CYS A 119 -18.60 -0.47 7.00
N GLU A 120 -19.92 -0.51 7.19
CA GLU A 120 -20.82 0.63 7.06
C GLU A 120 -20.89 1.27 5.65
N TYR A 121 -20.24 0.69 4.63
CA TYR A 121 -20.40 1.21 3.27
C TYR A 121 -21.84 1.00 2.78
N ASP A 122 -22.54 2.10 2.55
CA ASP A 122 -23.82 2.10 1.86
C ASP A 122 -23.67 2.71 0.46
N LYS A 123 -24.13 1.98 -0.56
CA LYS A 123 -24.12 2.42 -1.95
C LYS A 123 -25.25 3.41 -2.25
N ALA A 124 -26.37 3.30 -1.53
CA ALA A 124 -27.56 4.15 -1.70
C ALA A 124 -27.40 5.50 -0.99
N SER A 125 -26.73 5.50 0.16
CA SER A 125 -26.29 6.69 0.86
C SER A 125 -24.89 7.06 0.39
N GLY A 126 -24.72 7.98 -0.57
CA GLY A 126 -23.39 8.49 -0.88
C GLY A 126 -22.70 9.03 0.38
N PHE A 127 -21.80 8.24 0.98
CA PHE A 127 -21.31 8.48 2.34
C PHE A 127 -20.50 9.79 2.44
N HIS A 128 -20.92 10.66 3.37
CA HIS A 128 -20.15 11.78 3.91
C HIS A 128 -18.97 11.25 4.74
N LEU A 129 -17.90 10.80 4.10
CA LEU A 129 -16.65 10.40 4.75
C LEU A 129 -15.72 11.61 4.96
N MET A 130 -16.26 12.71 5.49
CA MET A 130 -15.54 13.97 5.71
C MET A 130 -15.66 14.51 7.15
N ASP A 131 -16.07 13.69 8.12
CA ASP A 131 -16.17 14.13 9.52
C ASP A 131 -15.11 13.53 10.46
N TYR A 132 -14.18 12.68 9.98
CA TYR A 132 -13.18 12.02 10.84
C TYR A 132 -11.76 11.86 10.24
N LEU A 133 -11.36 12.71 9.31
CA LEU A 133 -9.95 12.90 8.90
C LEU A 133 -9.60 14.38 8.90
#